data_AF-A0A2E7PMT0-F1
#
_entry.id   AF-A0A2E7PMT0-F1
#
_cell.length_a   1.000
_cell.length_b   1.000
_cell.length_c   1.000
_cell.angle_alpha   90.00
_cell.angle_beta   90.00
_cell.angle_gamma   90.00
#
_symmetry.space_group_name_H-M   'P 1'
#
loop_
_entity.id
_entity.type
_entity.pdbx_description
1 polymer ?
#
loop_
_entity_poly.entity_id
_entity_poly.type
_entity_poly.pdbx_seq_one_letter_code
_entity_poly.pdbx_strand_id
1 'polypeptide(L)'
;MRTKTPSPEEMERYIARFNDLPANKDRTAGKIPTEAREMMTARATRTVIASTSVDTPWGNGVIPGPEGFAVVIAECEAGNGPGLHSHAHTTETFTCLQGRFRIEWGDAGEHAMELGLYDTISVPPGVMRRFENISEERGLLHVTLQGPLRDVEYAPSVGAELREKFGDEVMAEIEKLGYSFNAGLEG
;
A
#
# COMPACT_ATOMS: atom_id res chain seq x y z
N MET A 1 2.49 30.85 22.94
CA MET A 1 3.19 30.45 21.69
C MET A 1 2.92 31.51 20.63
N ARG A 2 3.94 32.02 19.93
CA ARG A 2 3.76 32.95 18.81
C ARG A 2 3.33 32.15 17.57
N THR A 3 2.29 32.61 16.88
CA THR A 3 1.80 31.99 15.64
C THR A 3 2.48 32.59 14.41
N LYS A 4 2.41 31.88 13.27
CA LYS A 4 2.81 32.37 11.94
C LYS A 4 1.55 32.49 11.07
N THR A 5 1.57 33.42 10.11
CA THR A 5 0.46 33.63 9.16
C THR A 5 1.03 33.57 7.74
N PRO A 6 1.19 32.36 7.17
CA PRO A 6 1.66 32.21 5.80
C PRO A 6 0.65 32.75 4.78
N SER A 7 1.11 33.13 3.59
CA SER A 7 0.26 33.51 2.47
C SER A 7 -0.46 32.28 1.86
N PRO A 8 -1.51 32.48 1.06
CA PRO A 8 -2.13 31.39 0.30
C PRO A 8 -1.13 30.60 -0.55
N GLU A 9 -0.20 31.28 -1.23
CA GLU A 9 0.84 30.67 -2.07
C GLU A 9 1.81 29.83 -1.22
N GLU A 10 2.20 30.31 -0.04
CA GLU A 10 3.04 29.54 0.89
C GLU A 10 2.31 28.28 1.41
N MET A 11 0.99 28.30 1.46
CA MET A 11 0.16 27.17 1.87
C MET A 11 -0.05 26.12 0.77
N GLU A 12 0.15 26.44 -0.50
CA GLU A 12 -0.06 25.50 -1.62
C GLU A 12 0.78 24.22 -1.49
N ARG A 13 2.00 24.33 -0.95
CA ARG A 13 2.89 23.18 -0.72
C ARG A 13 2.38 22.17 0.32
N TYR A 14 1.32 22.52 1.04
CA TYR A 14 0.68 21.68 2.06
C TYR A 14 -0.68 21.14 1.61
N ILE A 15 -1.00 21.30 0.33
CA ILE A 15 -2.28 20.87 -0.24
C ILE A 15 -2.01 19.73 -1.22
N ALA A 16 -2.72 18.63 -1.01
CA ALA A 16 -2.80 17.54 -1.97
C ALA A 16 -4.20 17.54 -2.57
N ARG A 17 -4.29 17.58 -3.90
CA ARG A 17 -5.55 17.45 -4.64
C ARG A 17 -5.59 16.05 -5.22
N PHE A 18 -6.56 15.24 -4.80
CA PHE A 18 -6.62 13.81 -5.18
C PHE A 18 -6.53 13.59 -6.69
N ASN A 19 -7.24 14.40 -7.48
CA ASN A 19 -7.26 14.30 -8.94
C ASN A 19 -5.91 14.64 -9.62
N ASP A 20 -5.03 15.37 -8.92
CA ASP A 20 -3.72 15.81 -9.43
C ASP A 20 -2.58 14.91 -8.92
N LEU A 21 -2.85 13.99 -8.00
CA LEU A 21 -1.85 13.09 -7.44
C LEU A 21 -1.38 12.09 -8.51
N PRO A 22 -0.08 11.88 -8.74
CA PRO A 22 0.39 10.82 -9.63
C PRO A 22 0.10 9.44 -9.04
N ALA A 23 -0.23 8.46 -9.90
CA ALA A 23 -0.29 7.07 -9.48
C ALA A 23 1.13 6.50 -9.40
N ASN A 24 1.46 5.80 -8.31
CA ASN A 24 2.81 5.24 -8.09
C ASN A 24 3.20 4.17 -9.12
N LYS A 25 2.20 3.59 -9.81
CA LYS A 25 2.36 2.48 -10.76
C LYS A 25 3.17 2.80 -12.00
N ASP A 26 3.39 4.06 -12.32
CA ASP A 26 4.18 4.45 -13.48
C ASP A 26 5.69 4.26 -13.28
N ARG A 27 6.14 4.05 -12.03
CA ARG A 27 7.58 3.94 -11.69
C ARG A 27 8.17 2.55 -11.87
N THR A 28 7.35 1.49 -11.88
CA THR A 28 7.76 0.09 -12.03
C THR A 28 7.31 -0.55 -13.35
N ALA A 29 6.68 0.23 -14.23
CA ALA A 29 6.16 -0.25 -15.50
C ALA A 29 7.30 -0.70 -16.43
N GLY A 30 7.17 -1.90 -17.01
CA GLY A 30 7.98 -2.33 -18.16
C GLY A 30 8.81 -3.60 -18.00
N LYS A 31 8.89 -4.21 -16.82
CA LYS A 31 9.68 -5.46 -16.61
C LYS A 31 8.89 -6.70 -16.22
N ILE A 32 7.67 -6.55 -15.69
CA ILE A 32 6.80 -7.67 -15.29
C ILE A 32 5.38 -7.46 -15.83
N PRO A 33 4.61 -8.53 -16.12
CA PRO A 33 3.21 -8.43 -16.52
C PRO A 33 2.37 -7.63 -15.52
N THR A 34 1.41 -6.85 -16.01
CA THR A 34 0.55 -6.02 -15.14
C THR A 34 -0.25 -6.88 -14.16
N GLU A 35 -0.75 -8.02 -14.62
CA GLU A 35 -1.52 -8.97 -13.81
C GLU A 35 -0.67 -9.56 -12.67
N ALA A 36 0.61 -9.86 -12.91
CA ALA A 36 1.53 -10.34 -11.87
C ALA A 36 1.74 -9.27 -10.78
N ARG A 37 1.92 -8.02 -11.19
CA ARG A 37 2.05 -6.90 -10.24
C ARG A 37 0.78 -6.68 -9.41
N GLU A 38 -0.39 -6.89 -10.01
CA GLU A 38 -1.68 -6.70 -9.36
C GLU A 38 -2.06 -7.81 -8.38
N MET A 39 -1.36 -8.95 -8.41
CA MET A 39 -1.44 -9.95 -7.35
C MET A 39 -0.69 -9.53 -6.08
N MET A 40 0.26 -8.59 -6.18
CA MET A 40 1.03 -8.10 -5.04
C MET A 40 0.50 -6.74 -4.55
N THR A 41 0.04 -5.89 -5.45
CA THR A 41 -0.25 -4.48 -5.16
C THR A 41 -1.67 -4.06 -5.55
N ALA A 42 -2.24 -3.11 -4.80
CA ALA A 42 -3.51 -2.46 -5.15
C ALA A 42 -3.49 -1.85 -6.57
N ARG A 43 -4.68 -1.65 -7.18
CA ARG A 43 -4.84 -1.18 -8.57
C ARG A 43 -4.22 0.17 -8.81
N ALA A 44 -4.20 1.07 -7.84
CA ALA A 44 -3.30 2.19 -7.81
C ALA A 44 -3.06 2.62 -6.36
N THR A 45 -1.90 3.19 -6.10
CA THR A 45 -1.65 3.93 -4.87
C THR A 45 -1.22 5.34 -5.23
N ARG A 46 -1.74 6.32 -4.48
CA ARG A 46 -1.40 7.74 -4.63
C ARG A 46 -0.90 8.27 -3.30
N THR A 47 0.35 8.68 -3.25
CA THR A 47 0.96 9.12 -1.99
C THR A 47 0.72 10.60 -1.78
N VAL A 48 0.06 10.90 -0.66
CA VAL A 48 -0.38 12.23 -0.27
C VAL A 48 0.72 12.91 0.54
N ILE A 49 1.16 12.25 1.62
CA ILE A 49 2.18 12.73 2.54
C ILE A 49 3.26 11.67 2.62
N ALA A 50 4.54 12.05 2.51
CA ALA A 50 5.66 11.19 2.89
C ALA A 50 6.89 12.04 3.20
N SER A 51 7.86 11.47 3.90
CA SER A 51 9.17 12.11 3.98
C SER A 51 9.77 12.26 2.59
N THR A 52 10.24 13.46 2.26
CA THR A 52 10.93 13.73 0.98
C THR A 52 12.41 13.34 1.00
N SER A 53 12.92 12.87 2.15
CA SER A 53 14.33 12.51 2.32
C SER A 53 14.69 11.10 1.84
N VAL A 54 13.70 10.24 1.58
CA VAL A 54 13.91 8.85 1.17
C VAL A 54 12.98 8.54 0.01
N ASP A 55 13.54 8.12 -1.12
CA ASP A 55 12.73 7.56 -2.21
C ASP A 55 12.02 6.31 -1.66
N THR A 56 10.69 6.32 -1.52
CA THR A 56 9.93 5.13 -1.08
C THR A 56 9.29 4.42 -2.27
N PRO A 57 8.93 3.12 -2.17
CA PRO A 57 8.16 2.43 -3.20
C PRO A 57 6.83 3.13 -3.55
N TRP A 58 6.27 3.88 -2.60
CA TRP A 58 5.07 4.71 -2.80
C TRP A 58 5.42 6.16 -3.20
N GLY A 59 6.67 6.50 -3.51
CA GLY A 59 7.05 7.84 -3.95
C GLY A 59 7.29 8.87 -2.85
N ASN A 60 7.75 10.05 -3.30
CA ASN A 60 7.93 11.23 -2.47
C ASN A 60 6.58 11.95 -2.47
N GLY A 61 5.77 11.78 -1.42
CA GLY A 61 4.44 12.39 -1.34
C GLY A 61 4.45 13.88 -1.69
N VAL A 62 3.33 14.39 -2.20
CA VAL A 62 3.23 15.80 -2.64
C VAL A 62 3.31 16.78 -1.48
N ILE A 63 2.96 16.34 -0.26
CA ILE A 63 3.16 17.08 0.99
C ILE A 63 4.33 16.46 1.76
N PRO A 64 5.33 17.26 2.20
CA PRO A 64 6.39 16.77 3.06
C PRO A 64 5.86 16.32 4.43
N GLY A 65 6.10 15.05 4.77
CA GLY A 65 5.79 14.44 6.06
C GLY A 65 7.03 14.26 6.95
N PRO A 66 6.85 13.94 8.25
CA PRO A 66 7.95 13.55 9.10
C PRO A 66 8.55 12.20 8.66
N GLU A 67 9.77 11.92 9.12
CA GLU A 67 10.42 10.63 8.89
C GLU A 67 9.57 9.49 9.47
N GLY A 68 9.46 8.39 8.71
CA GLY A 68 8.68 7.22 9.08
C GLY A 68 7.17 7.44 9.09
N PHE A 69 6.67 8.50 8.45
CA PHE A 69 5.24 8.75 8.28
C PHE A 69 4.87 8.85 6.80
N ALA A 70 3.84 8.13 6.40
CA ALA A 70 3.23 8.30 5.09
C ALA A 70 1.71 8.23 5.16
N VAL A 71 1.08 8.97 4.24
CA VAL A 71 -0.35 8.87 3.94
C VAL A 71 -0.49 8.55 2.46
N VAL A 72 -1.23 7.49 2.17
CA VAL A 72 -1.47 6.98 0.83
C VAL A 72 -2.98 6.78 0.65
N ILE A 73 -3.49 7.06 -0.55
CA ILE A 73 -4.82 6.61 -0.96
C ILE A 73 -4.64 5.40 -1.88
N ALA A 74 -5.14 4.25 -1.46
CA ALA A 74 -5.26 3.07 -2.30
C ALA A 74 -6.58 3.13 -3.09
N GLU A 75 -6.48 2.99 -4.40
CA GLU A 75 -7.61 2.83 -5.30
C GLU A 75 -7.71 1.36 -5.72
N CYS A 76 -8.89 0.79 -5.57
CA CYS A 76 -9.16 -0.60 -5.91
C CYS A 76 -10.44 -0.70 -6.73
N GLU A 77 -10.36 -1.35 -7.89
CA GLU A 77 -11.57 -1.82 -8.59
C GLU A 77 -12.22 -2.97 -7.79
N ALA A 78 -13.43 -3.37 -8.17
CA ALA A 78 -14.11 -4.52 -7.58
C ALA A 78 -13.21 -5.77 -7.63
N GLY A 79 -13.07 -6.46 -6.50
CA GLY A 79 -12.24 -7.66 -6.32
C GLY A 79 -10.73 -7.40 -6.30
N ASN A 80 -10.28 -6.14 -6.30
CA ASN A 80 -8.86 -5.81 -6.26
C ASN A 80 -8.37 -5.47 -4.84
N GLY A 81 -7.12 -5.82 -4.58
CA GLY A 81 -6.32 -5.38 -3.44
C GLY A 81 -4.95 -6.08 -3.46
N PRO A 82 -4.06 -5.79 -2.50
CA PRO A 82 -2.74 -6.41 -2.45
C PRO A 82 -2.81 -7.89 -2.07
N GLY A 83 -1.73 -8.62 -2.39
CA GLY A 83 -1.50 -9.96 -1.88
C GLY A 83 -1.24 -9.95 -0.38
N LEU A 84 -1.28 -11.13 0.25
CA LEU A 84 -1.01 -11.26 1.70
C LEU A 84 0.45 -10.89 2.01
N HIS A 85 0.64 -9.92 2.91
CA HIS A 85 1.95 -9.37 3.26
C HIS A 85 2.01 -8.91 4.72
N SER A 86 3.21 -8.70 5.24
CA SER A 86 3.44 -8.11 6.56
C SER A 86 4.42 -6.96 6.47
N HIS A 87 4.29 -6.03 7.41
CA HIS A 87 5.29 -5.01 7.70
C HIS A 87 5.97 -5.34 9.02
N ALA A 88 7.30 -5.51 9.01
CA ALA A 88 8.03 -5.98 10.18
C ALA A 88 7.98 -4.99 11.37
N HIS A 89 7.95 -3.69 11.09
CA HIS A 89 8.08 -2.62 12.08
C HIS A 89 7.04 -1.50 11.90
N THR A 90 6.43 -1.40 10.72
CA THR A 90 5.46 -0.36 10.37
C THR A 90 4.05 -0.75 10.79
N THR A 91 3.41 0.13 11.55
CA THR A 91 1.95 0.09 11.77
C THR A 91 1.27 0.66 10.54
N GLU A 92 0.25 -0.04 10.03
CA GLU A 92 -0.56 0.44 8.91
C GLU A 92 -2.02 0.50 9.31
N THR A 93 -2.62 1.66 9.07
CA THR A 93 -3.99 1.97 9.46
C THR A 93 -4.79 2.28 8.22
N PHE A 94 -5.95 1.63 8.08
CA PHE A 94 -6.84 1.76 6.94
C PHE A 94 -8.15 2.41 7.37
N THR A 95 -8.57 3.44 6.65
CA THR A 95 -9.90 4.05 6.78
C THR A 95 -10.60 4.00 5.44
N CYS A 96 -11.79 3.39 5.38
CA CYS A 96 -12.54 3.32 4.13
C CYS A 96 -13.18 4.69 3.81
N LEU A 97 -12.84 5.24 2.64
CA LEU A 97 -13.37 6.52 2.16
C LEU A 97 -14.45 6.35 1.07
N GLN A 98 -14.47 5.21 0.39
CA GLN A 98 -15.46 4.86 -0.63
C GLN A 98 -15.50 3.34 -0.83
N GLY A 99 -16.68 2.78 -1.12
CA GLY A 99 -16.87 1.35 -1.33
C GLY A 99 -16.98 0.56 -0.01
N ARG A 100 -16.60 -0.72 -0.05
CA ARG A 100 -16.49 -1.60 1.11
C ARG A 100 -15.26 -2.48 0.96
N PHE A 101 -14.52 -2.67 2.04
CA PHE A 101 -13.29 -3.45 2.01
C PHE A 101 -13.36 -4.62 2.98
N ARG A 102 -12.98 -5.80 2.53
CA ARG A 102 -12.66 -6.92 3.40
C ARG A 102 -11.19 -6.84 3.77
N ILE A 103 -10.90 -6.81 5.07
CA ILE A 103 -9.54 -6.86 5.60
C ILE A 103 -9.33 -8.24 6.18
N GLU A 104 -8.25 -8.91 5.75
CA GLU A 104 -7.91 -10.26 6.18
C GLU A 104 -6.56 -10.24 6.90
N TRP A 105 -6.40 -11.11 7.91
CA TRP A 105 -5.17 -11.25 8.67
C TRP A 105 -4.96 -12.69 9.16
N GLY A 106 -3.75 -12.95 9.66
CA GLY A 106 -3.27 -14.30 9.98
C GLY A 106 -2.33 -14.81 8.88
N ASP A 107 -1.51 -15.81 9.22
CA ASP A 107 -0.45 -16.29 8.32
C ASP A 107 -1.01 -16.87 7.00
N ALA A 108 -2.27 -17.31 7.02
CA ALA A 108 -3.01 -17.77 5.85
C ALA A 108 -4.19 -16.85 5.47
N GLY A 109 -4.32 -15.67 6.10
CA GLY A 109 -5.49 -14.80 5.91
C GLY A 109 -6.79 -15.40 6.46
N GLU A 110 -6.69 -16.25 7.48
CA GLU A 110 -7.81 -17.04 8.02
C GLU A 110 -8.83 -16.22 8.83
N HIS A 111 -8.46 -15.01 9.24
CA HIS A 111 -9.34 -14.09 9.94
C HIS A 111 -9.70 -12.91 9.04
N ALA A 112 -10.92 -12.39 9.19
CA ALA A 112 -11.37 -11.28 8.38
C ALA A 112 -12.42 -10.41 9.06
N MET A 113 -12.54 -9.17 8.58
CA MET A 113 -13.64 -8.26 8.90
C MET A 113 -13.93 -7.36 7.70
N GLU A 114 -15.12 -6.77 7.68
CA GLU A 114 -15.52 -5.82 6.63
C GLU A 114 -15.52 -4.39 7.18
N LEU A 115 -14.89 -3.48 6.45
CA LEU A 115 -14.92 -2.04 6.66
C LEU A 115 -15.94 -1.41 5.71
N GLY A 116 -16.93 -0.73 6.29
CA GLY A 116 -17.80 0.19 5.60
C GLY A 116 -17.25 1.61 5.58
N LEU A 117 -18.03 2.53 5.01
CA LEU A 117 -17.66 3.94 4.91
C LEU A 117 -17.30 4.53 6.28
N TYR A 118 -16.10 5.11 6.38
CA TYR A 118 -15.48 5.72 7.56
C TYR A 118 -15.02 4.77 8.67
N ASP A 119 -15.24 3.47 8.52
CA ASP A 119 -14.66 2.49 9.44
C ASP A 119 -13.14 2.48 9.30
N THR A 120 -12.47 2.23 10.43
CA THR A 120 -11.01 2.25 10.54
C THR A 120 -10.50 1.03 11.28
N ILE A 121 -9.42 0.43 10.78
CA ILE A 121 -8.65 -0.60 11.47
C ILE A 121 -7.17 -0.21 11.47
N SER A 122 -6.48 -0.52 12.56
CA SER A 122 -5.03 -0.41 12.64
C SER A 122 -4.42 -1.80 12.79
N VAL A 123 -3.53 -2.17 11.88
CA VAL A 123 -2.84 -3.47 11.90
C VAL A 123 -1.44 -3.27 12.45
N PRO A 124 -1.10 -3.92 13.58
CA PRO A 124 0.19 -3.74 14.22
C PRO A 124 1.33 -4.38 13.41
N PRO A 125 2.59 -4.01 13.69
CA PRO A 125 3.76 -4.61 13.06
C PRO A 125 3.80 -6.13 13.24
N GLY A 126 4.33 -6.83 12.24
CA GLY A 126 4.48 -8.28 12.22
C GLY A 126 3.21 -9.05 11.85
N VAL A 127 2.02 -8.43 11.88
CA VAL A 127 0.77 -9.10 11.51
C VAL A 127 0.61 -9.14 9.99
N MET A 128 0.51 -10.37 9.46
CA MET A 128 0.14 -10.64 8.07
C MET A 128 -1.25 -10.08 7.77
N ARG A 129 -1.39 -9.41 6.62
CA ARG A 129 -2.64 -8.79 6.18
C ARG A 129 -2.77 -8.69 4.68
N ARG A 130 -4.02 -8.61 4.23
CA ARG A 130 -4.41 -8.08 2.92
C ARG A 130 -5.73 -7.36 3.03
N PHE A 131 -6.07 -6.61 1.98
CA PHE A 131 -7.40 -6.06 1.83
C PHE A 131 -7.93 -6.33 0.42
N GLU A 132 -9.25 -6.28 0.26
CA GLU A 132 -9.93 -6.45 -1.02
C GLU A 132 -11.16 -5.55 -1.07
N ASN A 133 -11.35 -4.84 -2.17
CA ASN A 133 -12.59 -4.12 -2.42
C ASN A 133 -13.70 -5.13 -2.78
N ILE A 134 -14.65 -5.32 -1.88
CA ILE A 134 -15.79 -6.25 -2.04
C ILE A 134 -17.07 -5.54 -2.53
N SER A 135 -16.96 -4.27 -2.92
CA SER A 135 -18.06 -3.54 -3.57
C SER A 135 -18.00 -3.72 -5.09
N GLU A 136 -19.11 -3.43 -5.77
CA GLU A 136 -19.20 -3.46 -7.24
C GLU A 136 -18.62 -2.20 -7.91
N GLU A 137 -18.30 -1.18 -7.11
CA GLU A 137 -17.78 0.10 -7.57
C GLU A 137 -16.31 0.29 -7.16
N ARG A 138 -15.66 1.31 -7.72
CA ARG A 138 -14.31 1.70 -7.32
C ARG A 138 -14.29 2.10 -5.84
N GLY A 139 -13.41 1.47 -5.08
CA GLY A 139 -13.17 1.75 -3.67
C GLY A 139 -11.94 2.62 -3.44
N LEU A 140 -12.00 3.42 -2.37
CA LEU A 140 -10.90 4.27 -1.91
C LEU A 140 -10.59 3.95 -0.44
N LEU A 141 -9.35 3.60 -0.15
CA LEU A 141 -8.86 3.30 1.19
C LEU A 141 -7.77 4.30 1.57
N HIS A 142 -7.99 5.07 2.63
CA HIS A 142 -6.98 5.93 3.22
C HIS A 142 -6.06 5.10 4.09
N VAL A 143 -4.76 5.16 3.79
CA VAL A 143 -3.72 4.35 4.43
C VAL A 143 -2.75 5.28 5.15
N THR A 144 -2.58 5.09 6.45
CA THR A 144 -1.55 5.77 7.24
C THR A 144 -0.49 4.74 7.63
N LEU A 145 0.77 5.02 7.28
CA LEU A 145 1.93 4.21 7.66
C LEU A 145 2.77 4.95 8.69
N GLN A 146 3.14 4.24 9.76
CA GLN A 146 3.97 4.76 10.85
C GLN A 146 5.07 3.75 11.19
N GLY A 147 6.31 4.07 10.85
CA GLY A 147 7.47 3.19 11.00
C GLY A 147 8.45 3.30 9.83
N PRO A 148 9.46 2.41 9.77
CA PRO A 148 10.38 2.38 8.65
C PRO A 148 9.64 1.93 7.40
N LEU A 149 9.41 2.84 6.45
CA LEU A 149 8.52 2.59 5.31
C LEU A 149 9.03 1.47 4.36
N ARG A 150 10.26 0.97 4.45
CA ARG A 150 10.78 -0.11 3.58
C ARG A 150 10.91 -1.44 4.34
N ASP A 151 9.79 -2.01 4.75
CA ASP A 151 9.77 -3.20 5.63
C ASP A 151 8.70 -4.24 5.26
N VAL A 152 8.36 -4.35 3.98
CA VAL A 152 7.32 -5.26 3.45
C VAL A 152 7.89 -6.61 3.05
N GLU A 153 7.21 -7.69 3.45
CA GLU A 153 7.50 -9.06 3.05
C GLU A 153 6.18 -9.78 2.71
N TYR A 154 6.14 -10.54 1.60
CA TYR A 154 4.93 -11.24 1.16
C TYR A 154 4.88 -12.69 1.65
N ALA A 155 3.67 -13.27 1.69
CA ALA A 155 3.50 -14.67 2.02
C ALA A 155 4.14 -15.59 0.95
N PRO A 156 4.70 -16.76 1.32
CA PRO A 156 5.16 -17.78 0.38
C PRO A 156 4.09 -18.22 -0.62
N SER A 157 2.81 -18.24 -0.20
CA SER A 157 1.67 -18.57 -1.07
C SER A 157 1.54 -17.62 -2.25
N VAL A 158 1.74 -16.31 -2.04
CA VAL A 158 1.70 -15.31 -3.12
C VAL A 158 2.80 -15.59 -4.15
N GLY A 159 4.01 -15.93 -3.69
CA GLY A 159 5.13 -16.29 -4.57
C GLY A 159 4.89 -17.61 -5.32
N ALA A 160 4.24 -18.58 -4.70
CA ALA A 160 3.86 -19.84 -5.34
C ALA A 160 2.82 -19.62 -6.45
N GLU A 161 1.77 -18.84 -6.19
CA GLU A 161 0.73 -18.50 -7.18
C GLU A 161 1.30 -17.70 -8.36
N LEU A 162 2.18 -16.73 -8.10
CA LEU A 162 2.87 -15.98 -9.14
C LEU A 162 3.72 -16.90 -10.03
N ARG A 163 4.48 -17.81 -9.44
CA ARG A 163 5.30 -18.78 -10.18
C ARG A 163 4.44 -19.73 -11.01
N GLU A 164 3.35 -20.24 -10.46
CA GLU A 164 2.42 -21.11 -11.18
C GLU A 164 1.84 -20.41 -12.41
N LYS A 165 1.43 -19.14 -12.26
CA LYS A 165 0.74 -18.39 -13.32
C LYS A 165 1.66 -17.78 -14.37
N PHE A 166 2.87 -17.36 -13.99
CA PHE A 166 3.77 -16.58 -14.85
C PHE A 166 5.15 -17.21 -15.09
N GLY A 167 5.48 -18.29 -14.38
CA GLY A 167 6.75 -19.00 -14.52
C GLY A 167 7.94 -18.34 -13.82
N ASP A 168 9.06 -19.05 -13.80
CA ASP A 168 10.27 -18.65 -13.05
C ASP A 168 10.97 -17.40 -13.62
N GLU A 169 10.84 -17.12 -14.92
CA GLU A 169 11.43 -15.93 -15.53
C GLU A 169 10.82 -14.64 -14.96
N VAL A 170 9.49 -14.59 -14.83
CA VAL A 170 8.79 -13.45 -14.23
C VAL A 170 9.11 -13.35 -12.74
N MET A 171 9.19 -14.47 -12.03
CA MET A 171 9.60 -14.49 -10.61
C MET A 171 10.99 -13.88 -10.41
N ALA A 172 11.96 -14.24 -11.25
CA ALA A 172 13.31 -13.69 -11.16
C ALA A 172 13.34 -12.17 -11.39
N GLU A 173 12.50 -11.62 -12.28
CA GLU A 173 12.37 -10.17 -12.45
C GLU A 173 11.70 -9.50 -11.23
N ILE A 174 10.71 -10.14 -10.61
CA ILE A 174 10.06 -9.65 -9.39
C ILE A 174 11.08 -9.58 -8.23
N GLU A 175 11.87 -10.64 -8.03
CA GLU A 175 12.91 -10.69 -6.98
C GLU A 175 14.02 -9.65 -7.21
N LYS A 176 14.43 -9.41 -8.49
CA LYS A 176 15.38 -8.34 -8.84
C LYS A 176 14.85 -6.93 -8.50
N LEU A 177 13.54 -6.75 -8.44
CA LEU A 177 12.91 -5.50 -8.00
C LEU A 177 12.86 -5.36 -6.47
N GLY A 178 13.37 -6.33 -5.73
CA GLY A 178 13.47 -6.32 -4.27
C GLY A 178 12.26 -6.90 -3.55
N TYR A 179 11.36 -7.59 -4.25
CA TYR A 179 10.27 -8.34 -3.63
C TYR A 179 10.79 -9.68 -3.09
N SER A 180 10.27 -10.08 -1.94
CA SER A 180 10.52 -11.37 -1.32
C SER A 180 9.19 -11.98 -0.83
N PHE A 181 9.18 -13.31 -0.69
CA PHE A 181 7.99 -14.12 -0.38
C PHE A 181 8.25 -15.09 0.79
N ASN A 182 8.87 -14.60 1.85
CA ASN A 182 9.34 -15.39 2.99
C ASN A 182 8.63 -15.02 4.31
N ALA A 183 7.54 -14.24 4.27
CA ALA A 183 6.85 -13.83 5.49
C ALA A 183 6.35 -15.06 6.27
N GLY A 184 6.63 -15.10 7.58
CA GLY A 184 6.21 -16.19 8.46
C GLY A 184 7.09 -17.44 8.42
N LEU A 185 8.13 -17.49 7.58
CA LEU A 185 9.13 -18.56 7.65
C LEU A 185 10.15 -18.26 8.76
N GLU A 186 10.53 -19.29 9.53
CA GLU A 186 11.69 -19.18 10.42
C GLU A 186 12.95 -19.01 9.57
N GLY A 187 13.75 -17.98 9.88
CA GLY A 187 15.01 -17.67 9.20
C GLY A 187 16.19 -18.55 9.61
#